data_AF-A0A559J1B3-F1
#
_entry.id   AF-A0A559J1B3-F1
#
_cell.length_a   1.000
_cell.length_b   1.000
_cell.length_c   1.000
_cell.angle_alpha   90.00
_cell.angle_beta   90.00
_cell.angle_gamma   90.00
#
_symmetry.space_group_name_H-M   'P 1'
#
loop_
_entity.id
_entity.type
_entity.pdbx_description
1 polymer ?
#
loop_
_entity_poly.entity_id
_entity_poly.type
_entity_poly.pdbx_seq_one_letter_code
_entity_poly.pdbx_strand_id
1 'polypeptide(L)'
;MIKRDKSYSFIKKTALGVSAAALISGLLWSSGQMYASALESYEEAKRFESFAEQIHGTTSTLQAIASKSQSNTQDGITLTVKDVKHDGRHIEIELGRSGGSNLSKRFLGEPLPDGRTDYSKKGVLDDVEVYINGELYRFENGSLWPGKDANSVILKYGNAKDWSNPKSRTSKLIPDKFELTIKATLSKVKKPFIMKVPVQGKAKSTIVSPNITKSYDDFELTLEQMEVSSLGTYIHIVGMGDIKDLPQKYRSKKGELNEGLMQMDFDILDEKGYKVKGSFLFDLGGAKAQKEGVYQFNYVYSPFKSTPKTITIKPYLFDISDPKKGKVDKKYIPELEYKVSLSNS
;
A
#
# COMPACT_ATOMS: atom_id res chain seq x y z
N MET A 1 -30.16 -44.84 46.74
CA MET A 1 -29.85 -45.81 45.66
C MET A 1 -30.66 -45.38 44.44
N ILE A 2 -30.16 -45.32 43.19
CA ILE A 2 -29.06 -46.05 42.55
C ILE A 2 -28.12 -45.12 41.74
N LYS A 3 -26.86 -45.56 41.69
CA LYS A 3 -25.64 -45.02 41.06
C LYS A 3 -25.78 -44.46 39.62
N ARG A 4 -24.99 -43.42 39.32
CA ARG A 4 -24.43 -43.18 37.97
C ARG A 4 -23.23 -44.12 37.75
N ASP A 5 -23.18 -44.78 36.61
CA ASP A 5 -22.07 -45.68 36.24
C ASP A 5 -21.05 -45.01 35.30
N LYS A 6 -19.87 -45.63 35.14
CA LYS A 6 -18.71 -45.13 34.38
C LYS A 6 -18.48 -45.88 33.05
N SER A 7 -17.56 -45.33 32.22
CA SER A 7 -16.90 -45.96 31.06
C SER A 7 -17.78 -46.05 29.78
N TYR A 8 -17.31 -46.15 28.53
CA TYR A 8 -16.00 -46.26 27.84
C TYR A 8 -16.14 -45.60 26.44
N SER A 9 -15.14 -45.22 25.63
CA SER A 9 -13.68 -45.04 25.78
C SER A 9 -13.11 -44.15 24.63
N PHE A 10 -11.80 -43.86 24.67
CA PHE A 10 -10.87 -43.70 23.52
C PHE A 10 -11.41 -43.26 22.13
N ILE A 11 -11.14 -42.01 21.74
CA ILE A 11 -10.82 -41.68 20.34
C ILE A 11 -9.52 -40.86 20.30
N LYS A 12 -8.43 -41.52 19.87
CA LYS A 12 -7.26 -40.82 19.34
C LYS A 12 -7.71 -40.08 18.07
N LYS A 13 -7.89 -38.76 18.13
CA LYS A 13 -7.98 -37.94 16.93
C LYS A 13 -6.58 -37.44 16.56
N THR A 14 -6.04 -38.14 15.56
CA THR A 14 -5.01 -37.75 14.62
C THR A 14 -4.74 -36.25 14.61
N ALA A 15 -3.48 -35.87 14.89
CA ALA A 15 -2.97 -34.56 14.51
C ALA A 15 -2.87 -34.51 12.98
N LEU A 16 -3.98 -34.14 12.32
CA LEU A 16 -3.95 -33.74 10.92
C LEU A 16 -3.22 -32.40 10.87
N GLY A 17 -2.03 -32.41 10.28
CA GLY A 17 -1.27 -31.20 10.03
C GLY A 17 -2.09 -30.28 9.13
N VAL A 18 -2.51 -29.14 9.69
CA VAL A 18 -3.10 -28.06 8.89
C VAL A 18 -1.98 -27.48 8.04
N SER A 19 -1.97 -27.85 6.77
CA SER A 19 -1.17 -27.18 5.75
C SER A 19 -1.63 -25.73 5.67
N ALA A 20 -0.78 -24.81 6.15
CA ALA A 20 -1.05 -23.38 6.17
C ALA A 20 -1.08 -22.81 4.73
N ALA A 21 -2.23 -22.92 4.09
CA ALA A 21 -2.55 -22.18 2.88
C ALA A 21 -3.04 -20.79 3.30
N ALA A 22 -2.14 -19.82 3.36
CA ALA A 22 -2.49 -18.42 3.58
C ALA A 22 -3.29 -17.91 2.37
N LEU A 23 -4.62 -18.06 2.45
CA LEU A 23 -5.54 -17.59 1.44
C LEU A 23 -5.61 -16.05 1.49
N ILE A 24 -4.72 -15.40 0.74
CA ILE A 24 -4.79 -13.97 0.39
C ILE A 24 -5.93 -13.80 -0.63
N SER A 25 -7.16 -14.08 -0.21
CA SER A 25 -8.37 -14.01 -1.04
C SER A 25 -9.46 -13.23 -0.31
N GLY A 26 -9.53 -11.93 -0.63
CA GLY A 26 -10.69 -11.08 -0.34
C GLY A 26 -10.84 -10.61 1.10
N LEU A 27 -10.31 -9.42 1.40
CA LEU A 27 -10.92 -8.33 2.19
C LEU A 27 -9.88 -7.23 2.44
N LEU A 28 -9.59 -6.39 1.43
CA LEU A 28 -8.74 -5.21 1.59
C LEU A 28 -9.30 -4.02 0.82
N TRP A 29 -10.20 -3.29 1.47
CA TRP A 29 -10.47 -1.88 1.19
C TRP A 29 -10.68 -1.13 2.51
N SER A 30 -10.27 0.14 2.51
CA SER A 30 -10.26 1.11 3.62
C SER A 30 -9.23 0.90 4.75
N SER A 31 -8.38 1.92 4.89
CA SER A 31 -7.43 2.19 5.99
C SER A 31 -6.20 1.28 6.14
N GLY A 32 -5.15 1.82 6.78
CA GLY A 32 -3.98 1.06 7.25
C GLY A 32 -4.28 0.12 8.44
N GLN A 33 -5.55 -0.15 8.76
CA GLN A 33 -5.96 -1.14 9.75
C GLN A 33 -6.58 -2.37 9.06
N MET A 34 -5.77 -3.20 8.40
CA MET A 34 -6.11 -4.62 8.10
C MET A 34 -4.91 -5.44 7.58
N TYR A 35 -3.68 -5.17 8.03
CA TYR A 35 -2.56 -6.11 7.83
C TYR A 35 -2.43 -7.10 8.99
N ALA A 36 -2.65 -6.67 10.23
CA ALA A 36 -2.47 -7.50 11.42
C ALA A 36 -3.42 -8.71 11.50
N SER A 37 -4.62 -8.64 10.92
CA SER A 37 -5.59 -9.75 10.88
C SER A 37 -5.27 -10.84 9.85
N ALA A 38 -4.27 -10.62 8.98
CA ALA A 38 -3.78 -11.59 8.00
C ALA A 38 -2.36 -12.10 8.32
N LEU A 39 -1.78 -11.65 9.43
CA LEU A 39 -0.46 -12.06 9.92
C LEU A 39 -0.69 -12.95 11.14
N GLU A 40 -0.67 -14.27 10.95
CA GLU A 40 -0.96 -15.24 12.01
C GLU A 40 0.07 -15.23 13.15
N SER A 41 1.20 -14.53 12.98
CA SER A 41 2.26 -14.44 13.98
C SER A 41 2.92 -13.06 14.15
N TYR A 42 3.37 -12.82 15.38
CA TYR A 42 4.17 -11.66 15.79
C TYR A 42 5.47 -11.47 14.97
N GLU A 43 6.05 -12.55 14.44
CA GLU A 43 7.23 -12.47 13.56
C GLU A 43 6.90 -11.96 12.15
N GLU A 44 5.67 -12.14 11.68
CA GLU A 44 5.24 -11.59 10.38
C GLU A 44 4.89 -10.10 10.51
N ALA A 45 4.36 -9.67 11.66
CA ALA A 45 4.23 -8.25 12.00
C ALA A 45 5.59 -7.53 12.01
N LYS A 46 6.63 -8.11 12.62
CA LYS A 46 8.01 -7.57 12.55
C LYS A 46 8.56 -7.50 11.12
N ARG A 47 8.21 -8.45 10.26
CA ARG A 47 8.63 -8.42 8.84
C ARG A 47 7.97 -7.26 8.10
N PHE A 48 6.69 -6.99 8.37
CA PHE A 48 6.00 -5.82 7.82
C PHE A 48 6.65 -4.51 8.29
N GLU A 49 7.09 -4.43 9.56
CA GLU A 49 7.87 -3.28 10.06
C GLU A 49 9.21 -3.13 9.32
N SER A 50 10.00 -4.21 9.16
CA SER A 50 11.26 -4.17 8.39
C SER A 50 11.06 -3.86 6.90
N PHE A 51 9.90 -4.21 6.34
CA PHE A 51 9.52 -3.92 4.96
C PHE A 51 9.15 -2.44 4.77
N ALA A 52 8.44 -1.83 5.74
CA ALA A 52 8.23 -0.38 5.76
C ALA A 52 9.56 0.38 5.82
N GLU A 53 10.49 -0.04 6.70
CA GLU A 53 11.85 0.51 6.74
C GLU A 53 12.59 0.33 5.40
N GLN A 54 12.45 -0.83 4.73
CA GLN A 54 13.08 -1.10 3.44
C GLN A 54 12.55 -0.22 2.29
N ILE A 55 11.23 0.03 2.24
CA ILE A 55 10.63 0.97 1.27
C ILE A 55 11.18 2.39 1.50
N HIS A 56 11.22 2.84 2.76
CA HIS A 56 11.67 4.19 3.10
C HIS A 56 13.19 4.40 3.00
N GLY A 57 13.99 3.32 3.03
CA GLY A 57 15.42 3.36 2.73
C GLY A 57 15.75 3.72 1.28
N THR A 58 14.82 3.53 0.34
CA THR A 58 14.89 4.09 -1.01
C THR A 58 14.34 5.52 -1.05
N THR A 59 15.18 6.46 -0.65
CA THR A 59 14.91 7.91 -0.65
C THR A 59 14.31 8.38 -1.97
N SER A 60 13.20 9.13 -1.92
CA SER A 60 12.68 9.87 -3.08
C SER A 60 13.71 10.92 -3.53
N THR A 61 14.51 10.66 -4.58
CA THR A 61 15.62 11.54 -4.99
C THR A 61 15.20 12.75 -5.85
N LEU A 62 13.94 13.14 -5.83
CA LEU A 62 13.44 14.34 -6.51
C LEU A 62 12.85 15.33 -5.50
N GLN A 63 13.06 16.62 -5.77
CA GLN A 63 13.14 17.68 -4.77
C GLN A 63 11.90 17.81 -3.87
N ALA A 64 12.14 17.91 -2.55
CA ALA A 64 11.13 18.29 -1.58
C ALA A 64 10.57 19.69 -1.92
N ILE A 65 9.25 19.82 -1.88
CA ILE A 65 8.55 21.10 -2.02
C ILE A 65 8.63 21.78 -0.66
N ALA A 66 9.65 22.61 -0.47
CA ALA A 66 10.01 23.15 0.83
C ALA A 66 8.95 24.08 1.44
N SER A 67 8.00 23.50 2.17
CA SER A 67 7.16 24.24 3.11
C SER A 67 7.95 24.55 4.37
N LYS A 68 7.87 25.79 4.88
CA LYS A 68 8.49 26.16 6.16
C LYS A 68 7.87 25.33 7.27
N SER A 69 8.66 24.48 7.93
CA SER A 69 8.18 23.60 9.00
C SER A 69 7.38 24.36 10.06
N GLN A 70 6.28 23.75 10.50
CA GLN A 70 5.36 24.33 11.48
C GLN A 70 5.22 23.37 12.64
N SER A 71 5.16 23.92 13.85
CA SER A 71 5.00 23.13 15.07
C SER A 71 3.95 23.72 15.99
N ASN A 72 3.43 22.89 16.88
CA ASN A 72 2.47 23.25 17.90
C ASN A 72 2.85 22.48 19.18
N THR A 73 2.94 23.17 20.31
CA THR A 73 3.38 22.60 21.59
C THR A 73 2.27 22.70 22.63
N GLN A 74 1.84 21.57 23.19
CA GLN A 74 0.77 21.44 24.19
C GLN A 74 1.13 20.32 25.17
N ASP A 75 0.80 20.49 26.46
CA ASP A 75 1.09 19.51 27.53
C ASP A 75 2.55 19.00 27.57
N GLY A 76 3.49 19.87 27.19
CA GLY A 76 4.94 19.60 27.09
C GLY A 76 5.37 18.80 25.85
N ILE A 77 4.42 18.38 25.00
CA ILE A 77 4.66 17.66 23.74
C ILE A 77 4.63 18.65 22.60
N THR A 78 5.57 18.54 21.67
CA THR A 78 5.58 19.28 20.41
C THR A 78 5.26 18.33 19.26
N LEU A 79 4.24 18.65 18.46
CA LEU A 79 4.10 18.10 17.11
C LEU A 79 4.65 19.08 16.09
N THR A 80 5.27 18.54 15.04
CA THR A 80 5.90 19.30 13.96
C THR A 80 5.57 18.66 12.62
N VAL A 81 5.11 19.45 11.66
CA VAL A 81 5.13 19.07 10.25
C VAL A 81 6.56 19.22 9.75
N LYS A 82 7.24 18.09 9.52
CA LYS A 82 8.65 18.04 9.13
C LYS A 82 8.82 18.28 7.62
N ASP A 83 7.97 17.66 6.81
CA ASP A 83 8.01 17.74 5.34
C ASP A 83 6.60 17.57 4.75
N VAL A 84 6.38 18.16 3.58
CA VAL A 84 5.14 18.04 2.79
C VAL A 84 5.50 17.96 1.31
N LYS A 85 5.02 16.93 0.62
CA LYS A 85 5.22 16.74 -0.82
C LYS A 85 3.89 16.47 -1.48
N HIS A 86 3.67 17.01 -2.69
CA HIS A 86 2.53 16.66 -3.51
C HIS A 86 2.93 16.59 -4.99
N ASP A 87 2.23 15.76 -5.76
CA ASP A 87 2.38 15.68 -7.23
C ASP A 87 1.17 16.25 -7.99
N GLY A 88 0.18 16.78 -7.26
CA GLY A 88 -1.11 17.26 -7.77
C GLY A 88 -2.28 16.31 -7.54
N ARG A 89 -1.99 15.04 -7.21
CA ARG A 89 -3.00 13.98 -6.99
C ARG A 89 -2.73 13.21 -5.69
N HIS A 90 -1.47 13.02 -5.36
CA HIS A 90 -0.99 12.44 -4.12
C HIS A 90 -0.36 13.52 -3.25
N ILE A 91 -0.46 13.36 -1.93
CA ILE A 91 0.22 14.19 -0.94
C ILE A 91 0.78 13.30 0.17
N GLU A 92 2.06 13.52 0.48
CA GLU A 92 2.76 12.91 1.61
C GLU A 92 3.11 13.99 2.64
N ILE A 93 2.91 13.67 3.92
CA ILE A 93 3.14 14.58 5.05
C ILE A 93 3.92 13.83 6.12
N GLU A 94 5.16 14.23 6.43
CA GLU A 94 5.87 13.69 7.61
C GLU A 94 5.52 14.51 8.86
N LEU A 95 4.92 13.86 9.85
CA LEU A 95 4.77 14.39 11.20
C LEU A 95 5.88 13.87 12.10
N GLY A 96 6.41 14.75 12.94
CA GLY A 96 7.31 14.43 14.04
C GLY A 96 6.72 14.81 15.39
N ARG A 97 7.08 14.06 16.43
CA ARG A 97 6.76 14.32 17.83
C ARG A 97 8.04 14.50 18.64
N SER A 98 8.07 15.44 19.58
CA SER A 98 9.19 15.60 20.53
C SER A 98 8.71 16.17 21.87
N GLY A 99 9.61 16.20 22.86
CA GLY A 99 9.27 16.61 24.22
C GLY A 99 8.38 15.59 24.95
N GLY A 100 7.70 16.05 25.99
CA GLY A 100 6.80 15.25 26.83
C GLY A 100 7.50 14.27 27.78
N SER A 101 6.83 13.95 28.88
CA SER A 101 7.21 12.86 29.79
C SER A 101 6.21 11.70 29.66
N ASN A 102 6.70 10.47 29.91
CA ASN A 102 5.91 9.24 29.91
C ASN A 102 5.13 9.00 28.59
N LEU A 103 5.73 9.36 27.46
CA LEU A 103 5.18 9.09 26.14
C LEU A 103 5.34 7.62 25.75
N SER A 104 4.46 7.14 24.87
CA SER A 104 4.65 5.88 24.15
C SER A 104 6.02 5.84 23.45
N LYS A 105 6.65 4.67 23.39
CA LYS A 105 7.92 4.46 22.67
C LYS A 105 7.77 4.72 21.17
N ARG A 106 6.59 4.47 20.61
CA ARG A 106 6.24 4.67 19.21
C ARG A 106 5.17 5.76 19.08
N PHE A 107 5.25 6.52 17.99
CA PHE A 107 4.27 7.55 17.65
C PHE A 107 2.99 6.93 17.06
N LEU A 108 3.13 5.87 16.27
CA LEU A 108 2.03 4.95 15.96
C LEU A 108 1.80 3.99 17.15
N GLY A 109 0.58 3.46 17.27
CA GLY A 109 0.23 2.50 18.31
C GLY A 109 0.97 1.16 18.15
N GLU A 110 1.08 0.40 19.24
CA GLU A 110 1.81 -0.87 19.23
C GLU A 110 0.88 -2.02 18.79
N PRO A 111 1.26 -2.88 17.83
CA PRO A 111 0.44 -4.03 17.45
C PRO A 111 0.37 -5.04 18.59
N LEU A 112 -0.84 -5.49 18.91
CA LEU A 112 -1.13 -6.49 19.93
C LEU A 112 -1.20 -7.90 19.31
N PRO A 113 -0.95 -8.97 20.08
CA PRO A 113 -1.01 -10.35 19.58
C PRO A 113 -2.38 -10.81 19.06
N ASP A 114 -3.44 -10.06 19.33
CA ASP A 114 -4.81 -10.32 18.86
C ASP A 114 -5.18 -9.52 17.59
N GLY A 115 -4.19 -8.91 16.93
CA GLY A 115 -4.36 -8.13 15.71
C GLY A 115 -4.88 -6.71 15.91
N ARG A 116 -5.17 -6.29 17.15
CA ARG A 116 -5.55 -4.91 17.48
C ARG A 116 -4.30 -4.02 17.66
N THR A 117 -4.50 -2.72 17.79
CA THR A 117 -3.43 -1.75 18.04
C THR A 117 -3.64 -1.07 19.40
N ASP A 118 -2.61 -1.02 20.24
CA ASP A 118 -2.63 -0.34 21.54
C ASP A 118 -2.43 1.18 21.39
N TYR A 119 -3.53 1.92 21.50
CA TYR A 119 -3.55 3.38 21.60
C TYR A 119 -3.56 3.90 23.06
N SER A 120 -3.49 3.02 24.06
CA SER A 120 -3.66 3.38 25.48
C SER A 120 -2.47 4.14 26.09
N LYS A 121 -1.29 4.10 25.49
CA LYS A 121 -0.11 4.86 25.96
C LYS A 121 -0.25 6.33 25.59
N LYS A 122 0.24 7.27 26.41
CA LYS A 122 0.12 8.72 26.15
C LYS A 122 0.91 9.12 24.90
N GLY A 123 0.34 9.99 24.08
CA GLY A 123 1.05 10.64 22.97
C GLY A 123 1.14 9.81 21.70
N VAL A 124 0.41 8.69 21.59
CA VAL A 124 0.23 7.95 20.33
C VAL A 124 -0.66 8.80 19.41
N LEU A 125 -0.39 8.82 18.10
CA LEU A 125 -1.30 9.41 17.11
C LEU A 125 -2.58 8.57 17.06
N ASP A 126 -3.67 9.16 17.51
CA ASP A 126 -4.98 8.51 17.68
C ASP A 126 -5.88 8.82 16.48
N ASP A 127 -5.92 10.09 16.08
CA ASP A 127 -6.68 10.57 14.92
C ASP A 127 -5.91 11.70 14.23
N VAL A 128 -6.15 11.87 12.93
CA VAL A 128 -5.62 12.97 12.13
C VAL A 128 -6.63 13.37 11.07
N GLU A 129 -6.88 14.66 10.95
CA GLU A 129 -7.65 15.27 9.86
C GLU A 129 -6.72 16.18 9.05
N VAL A 130 -6.86 16.13 7.73
CA VAL A 130 -6.12 16.97 6.79
C VAL A 130 -7.09 17.82 5.98
N TYR A 131 -6.80 19.11 5.92
CA TYR A 131 -7.59 20.10 5.18
C TYR A 131 -6.72 20.83 4.17
N ILE A 132 -7.26 21.08 2.98
CA ILE A 132 -6.62 21.85 1.92
C ILE A 132 -7.50 23.07 1.66
N ASN A 133 -6.97 24.28 1.90
CA ASN A 133 -7.71 25.54 1.80
C ASN A 133 -9.02 25.56 2.64
N GLY A 134 -9.02 24.88 3.79
CA GLY A 134 -10.18 24.76 4.69
C GLY A 134 -11.18 23.66 4.33
N GLU A 135 -11.07 23.02 3.15
CA GLU A 135 -11.89 21.86 2.79
C GLU A 135 -11.26 20.58 3.34
N LEU A 136 -12.05 19.72 4.00
CA LEU A 136 -11.57 18.42 4.52
C LEU A 136 -11.17 17.50 3.35
N TYR A 137 -9.91 17.10 3.31
CA TYR A 137 -9.39 16.17 2.32
C TYR A 137 -9.66 14.73 2.79
N ARG A 138 -10.62 14.06 2.14
CA ARG A 138 -11.15 12.77 2.61
C ARG A 138 -10.22 11.60 2.33
N PHE A 139 -10.23 10.66 3.27
CA PHE A 139 -9.33 9.51 3.39
C PHE A 139 -9.66 8.33 2.45
N GLU A 140 -10.33 8.55 1.29
CA GLU A 140 -10.78 7.45 0.42
C GLU A 140 -9.64 6.49 0.05
N ASN A 141 -8.41 7.00 -0.08
CA ASN A 141 -7.16 6.22 -0.18
C ASN A 141 -6.06 6.74 0.77
N GLY A 142 -6.39 6.98 2.06
CA GLY A 142 -5.43 7.43 3.08
C GLY A 142 -4.70 6.27 3.79
N SER A 143 -3.39 6.42 4.05
CA SER A 143 -2.59 5.45 4.82
C SER A 143 -1.58 6.12 5.77
N LEU A 144 -1.28 5.43 6.87
CA LEU A 144 -0.28 5.82 7.86
C LEU A 144 0.92 4.87 7.78
N TRP A 145 2.12 5.42 7.73
CA TRP A 145 3.37 4.66 7.66
C TRP A 145 4.33 5.10 8.77
N PRO A 146 5.13 4.21 9.37
CA PRO A 146 6.25 4.61 10.22
C PRO A 146 7.16 5.58 9.46
N GLY A 147 7.59 6.66 10.11
CA GLY A 147 8.64 7.51 9.54
C GLY A 147 10.04 6.97 9.83
N LYS A 148 11.06 7.79 9.58
CA LYS A 148 12.49 7.44 9.76
C LYS A 148 12.91 7.03 11.18
N ASP A 149 12.09 7.38 12.17
CA ASP A 149 12.35 7.20 13.60
C ASP A 149 11.04 6.91 14.35
N ALA A 150 11.11 6.30 15.54
CA ALA A 150 9.93 5.92 16.32
C ALA A 150 9.05 7.11 16.77
N ASN A 151 9.53 8.35 16.63
CA ASN A 151 8.79 9.59 16.89
C ASN A 151 8.29 10.27 15.61
N SER A 152 8.19 9.51 14.50
CA SER A 152 7.77 10.01 13.20
C SER A 152 6.77 9.11 12.50
N VAL A 153 5.90 9.72 11.70
CA VAL A 153 4.86 9.06 10.92
C VAL A 153 4.69 9.80 9.61
N ILE A 154 4.51 9.06 8.52
CA ILE A 154 4.22 9.60 7.20
C ILE A 154 2.74 9.34 6.91
N LEU A 155 1.98 10.40 6.73
CA LEU A 155 0.63 10.35 6.19
C LEU A 155 0.75 10.33 4.67
N LYS A 156 0.16 9.34 4.00
CA LYS A 156 0.07 9.31 2.52
C LYS A 156 -1.39 9.32 2.10
N TYR A 157 -1.72 10.21 1.16
CA TYR A 157 -3.06 10.34 0.60
C TYR A 157 -3.00 10.31 -0.93
N GLY A 158 -3.98 9.66 -1.56
CA GLY A 158 -4.11 9.64 -3.01
C GLY A 158 -5.50 10.02 -3.52
N ASN A 159 -5.52 10.80 -4.60
CA ASN A 159 -6.64 11.05 -5.50
C ASN A 159 -6.66 10.04 -6.67
N ALA A 160 -6.13 8.83 -6.46
CA ALA A 160 -6.45 7.72 -7.33
C ALA A 160 -7.98 7.54 -7.29
N LYS A 161 -8.64 7.61 -8.46
CA LYS A 161 -10.06 7.27 -8.54
C LYS A 161 -10.18 5.81 -8.13
N ASP A 162 -11.09 5.52 -7.21
CA ASP A 162 -11.40 4.13 -6.89
C ASP A 162 -12.20 3.54 -8.06
N TRP A 163 -11.47 2.87 -8.95
CA TRP A 163 -12.03 2.22 -10.14
C TRP A 163 -12.96 1.04 -9.80
N SER A 164 -12.90 0.51 -8.57
CA SER A 164 -13.85 -0.50 -8.09
C SER A 164 -15.21 0.11 -7.69
N ASN A 165 -15.26 1.42 -7.47
CA ASN A 165 -16.46 2.16 -7.11
C ASN A 165 -16.82 3.19 -8.19
N PRO A 166 -17.78 2.92 -9.09
CA PRO A 166 -18.21 3.89 -10.11
C PRO A 166 -18.87 5.16 -9.54
N LYS A 167 -19.15 5.21 -8.23
CA LYS A 167 -19.60 6.42 -7.50
C LYS A 167 -18.45 7.17 -6.80
N SER A 168 -17.22 6.66 -6.84
CA SER A 168 -16.03 7.39 -6.39
C SER A 168 -15.95 8.68 -7.18
N ARG A 169 -16.05 9.79 -6.46
CA ARG A 169 -15.85 11.11 -7.05
C ARG A 169 -14.35 11.21 -7.27
N THR A 170 -13.90 11.46 -8.50
CA THR A 170 -12.55 12.02 -8.71
C THR A 170 -12.40 13.18 -7.74
N SER A 171 -11.55 13.03 -6.73
CA SER A 171 -11.41 14.09 -5.74
C SER A 171 -10.71 15.27 -6.41
N LYS A 172 -10.81 16.44 -5.79
CA LYS A 172 -10.31 17.69 -6.37
C LYS A 172 -8.80 17.60 -6.54
N LEU A 173 -8.26 17.95 -7.71
CA LEU A 173 -6.80 18.04 -7.90
C LEU A 173 -6.21 18.97 -6.83
N ILE A 174 -5.07 18.59 -6.28
CA ILE A 174 -4.35 19.37 -5.28
C ILE A 174 -3.73 20.57 -6.00
N PRO A 175 -4.08 21.82 -5.64
CA PRO A 175 -3.54 23.00 -6.31
C PRO A 175 -2.03 23.14 -6.12
N ASP A 176 -1.35 23.85 -7.03
CA ASP A 176 0.08 24.20 -6.90
C ASP A 176 0.39 25.03 -5.64
N LYS A 177 -0.60 25.76 -5.10
CA LYS A 177 -0.47 26.57 -3.88
C LYS A 177 -1.71 26.42 -3.01
N PHE A 178 -1.51 26.09 -1.74
CA PHE A 178 -2.60 25.92 -0.78
C PHE A 178 -2.14 26.12 0.67
N GLU A 179 -3.08 26.45 1.56
CA GLU A 179 -2.88 26.27 3.00
C GLU A 179 -3.28 24.84 3.37
N LEU A 180 -2.31 24.07 3.85
CA LEU A 180 -2.52 22.78 4.48
C LEU A 180 -2.80 23.00 5.97
N THR A 181 -3.96 22.56 6.47
CA THR A 181 -4.19 22.47 7.92
C THR A 181 -4.21 21.00 8.34
N ILE A 182 -3.36 20.64 9.30
CA ILE A 182 -3.35 19.33 9.95
C ILE A 182 -3.90 19.51 11.35
N LYS A 183 -4.94 18.75 11.68
CA LYS A 183 -5.51 18.63 13.04
C LYS A 183 -5.24 17.21 13.53
N ALA A 184 -4.30 17.05 14.46
CA ALA A 184 -3.86 15.76 14.97
C ALA A 184 -4.23 15.60 16.45
N THR A 185 -4.90 14.48 16.78
CA THR A 185 -5.28 14.12 18.14
C THR A 185 -4.28 13.09 18.67
N LEU A 186 -3.76 13.32 19.88
CA LEU A 186 -2.91 12.36 20.56
C LEU A 186 -3.64 11.72 21.73
N SER A 187 -3.48 10.41 21.88
CA SER A 187 -4.03 9.65 22.98
C SER A 187 -3.63 10.25 24.34
N LYS A 188 -4.61 10.41 25.24
CA LYS A 188 -4.45 11.03 26.58
C LYS A 188 -3.90 12.47 26.55
N VAL A 189 -4.08 13.21 25.45
CA VAL A 189 -3.89 14.67 25.37
C VAL A 189 -5.26 15.30 25.10
N LYS A 190 -5.64 16.34 25.85
CA LYS A 190 -7.04 16.84 25.88
C LYS A 190 -7.46 17.64 24.64
N LYS A 191 -6.50 18.24 23.94
CA LYS A 191 -6.73 19.14 22.81
C LYS A 191 -5.97 18.65 21.59
N PRO A 192 -6.53 18.78 20.38
CA PRO A 192 -5.79 18.47 19.17
C PRO A 192 -4.71 19.52 18.90
N PHE A 193 -3.64 19.07 18.27
CA PHE A 193 -2.61 19.92 17.69
C PHE A 193 -3.10 20.42 16.34
N ILE A 194 -3.03 21.74 16.12
CA ILE A 194 -3.41 22.37 14.85
C ILE A 194 -2.16 23.03 14.26
N MET A 195 -1.78 22.63 13.06
CA MET A 195 -0.62 23.14 12.34
C MET A 195 -1.06 23.62 10.95
N LYS A 196 -0.73 24.86 10.59
CA LYS A 196 -1.10 25.51 9.33
C LYS A 196 0.13 25.78 8.48
N VAL A 197 0.30 25.02 7.41
CA VAL A 197 1.49 25.01 6.55
C VAL A 197 1.14 25.61 5.19
N PRO A 198 1.77 26.73 4.77
CA PRO A 198 1.66 27.18 3.39
C PRO A 198 2.51 26.26 2.49
N VAL A 199 1.86 25.62 1.52
CA VAL A 199 2.49 24.71 0.55
C VAL A 199 2.52 25.40 -0.82
N GLN A 200 3.67 25.35 -1.50
CA GLN A 200 3.86 25.93 -2.83
C GLN A 200 4.80 25.08 -3.69
N GLY A 201 4.28 24.34 -4.66
CA GLY A 201 5.08 23.57 -5.60
C GLY A 201 4.32 23.30 -6.89
N LYS A 202 5.03 23.06 -7.99
CA LYS A 202 4.40 22.71 -9.27
C LYS A 202 4.21 21.22 -9.39
N ALA A 203 2.95 20.80 -9.36
CA ALA A 203 2.52 19.43 -9.65
C ALA A 203 2.99 18.99 -11.05
N LYS A 204 3.57 17.78 -11.14
CA LYS A 204 3.92 17.14 -12.41
C LYS A 204 3.79 15.62 -12.27
N SER A 205 2.56 15.12 -12.38
CA SER A 205 2.34 13.75 -12.82
C SER A 205 2.07 13.72 -14.32
N THR A 206 2.63 12.73 -15.01
CA THR A 206 2.32 12.42 -16.41
C THR A 206 1.28 11.31 -16.41
N ILE A 207 0.07 11.64 -16.83
CA ILE A 207 -1.02 10.67 -16.98
C ILE A 207 -1.09 10.28 -18.45
N VAL A 208 -1.14 8.98 -18.71
CA VAL A 208 -1.48 8.41 -20.02
C VAL A 208 -2.64 7.44 -19.82
N SER A 209 -3.59 7.44 -20.76
CA SER A 209 -4.70 6.48 -20.79
C SER A 209 -4.64 5.69 -22.09
N PRO A 210 -3.77 4.67 -22.19
CA PRO A 210 -3.50 4.01 -23.46
C PRO A 210 -4.71 3.25 -24.00
N ASN A 211 -5.56 2.71 -23.10
CA ASN A 211 -6.69 1.84 -23.44
C ASN A 211 -6.29 0.71 -24.40
N ILE A 212 -5.10 0.13 -24.18
CA ILE A 212 -4.55 -0.93 -25.02
C ILE A 212 -4.97 -2.27 -24.43
N THR A 213 -5.71 -3.06 -25.20
CA THR A 213 -6.01 -4.46 -24.88
C THR A 213 -4.98 -5.40 -25.52
N LYS A 214 -4.59 -6.44 -24.78
CA LYS A 214 -3.79 -7.58 -25.21
C LYS A 214 -4.48 -8.85 -24.76
N SER A 215 -4.63 -9.81 -25.67
CA SER A 215 -5.30 -11.08 -25.40
C SER A 215 -4.34 -12.23 -25.71
N TYR A 216 -4.36 -13.27 -24.88
CA TYR A 216 -3.60 -14.51 -25.09
C TYR A 216 -4.46 -15.70 -24.65
N ASP A 217 -4.79 -16.55 -25.62
CA ASP A 217 -5.92 -17.48 -25.54
C ASP A 217 -7.20 -16.75 -25.05
N ASP A 218 -7.99 -17.33 -24.15
CA ASP A 218 -9.25 -16.75 -23.65
C ASP A 218 -9.06 -15.69 -22.54
N PHE A 219 -7.81 -15.26 -22.27
CA PHE A 219 -7.50 -14.26 -21.25
C PHE A 219 -7.07 -12.92 -21.86
N GLU A 220 -7.78 -11.85 -21.48
CA GLU A 220 -7.52 -10.49 -21.91
C GLU A 220 -6.99 -9.63 -20.76
N LEU A 221 -6.04 -8.74 -21.06
CA LEU A 221 -5.65 -7.63 -20.21
C LEU A 221 -5.84 -6.32 -20.98
N THR A 222 -6.32 -5.29 -20.29
CA THR A 222 -6.44 -3.92 -20.82
C THR A 222 -5.69 -2.96 -19.91
N LEU A 223 -4.67 -2.30 -20.45
CA LEU A 223 -4.01 -1.18 -19.79
C LEU A 223 -4.84 0.09 -20.03
N GLU A 224 -5.72 0.41 -19.10
CA GLU A 224 -6.59 1.57 -19.17
C GLU A 224 -5.84 2.88 -18.89
N GLN A 225 -5.06 2.92 -17.80
CA GLN A 225 -4.37 4.12 -17.34
C GLN A 225 -3.04 3.85 -16.66
N MET A 226 -2.11 4.79 -16.80
CA MET A 226 -0.90 4.91 -15.99
C MET A 226 -0.70 6.36 -15.56
N GLU A 227 -0.20 6.57 -14.34
CA GLU A 227 0.23 7.86 -13.82
C GLU A 227 1.67 7.73 -13.32
N VAL A 228 2.56 8.61 -13.81
CA VAL A 228 3.98 8.63 -13.43
C VAL A 228 4.30 9.96 -12.76
N SER A 229 4.73 9.94 -11.51
CA SER A 229 5.02 11.15 -10.73
C SER A 229 6.32 11.04 -9.93
N SER A 230 6.66 12.10 -9.20
CA SER A 230 7.75 12.12 -8.22
C SER A 230 7.46 11.34 -6.93
N LEU A 231 6.19 10.98 -6.69
CA LEU A 231 5.74 10.23 -5.50
C LEU A 231 5.50 8.74 -5.78
N GLY A 232 5.15 8.38 -7.02
CA GLY A 232 4.97 6.98 -7.41
C GLY A 232 4.71 6.78 -8.90
N THR A 233 4.64 5.51 -9.29
CA THR A 233 4.07 5.09 -10.57
C THR A 233 2.83 4.25 -10.28
N TYR A 234 1.69 4.67 -10.78
CA TYR A 234 0.40 4.01 -10.59
C TYR A 234 -0.05 3.41 -11.91
N ILE A 235 -0.54 2.17 -11.89
CA ILE A 235 -1.15 1.54 -13.07
C ILE A 235 -2.57 1.07 -12.75
N HIS A 236 -3.43 1.18 -13.75
CA HIS A 236 -4.74 0.58 -13.79
C HIS A 236 -4.79 -0.40 -14.96
N ILE A 237 -4.87 -1.69 -14.62
CA ILE A 237 -5.06 -2.77 -15.60
C ILE A 237 -6.32 -3.54 -15.21
N VAL A 238 -7.17 -3.80 -16.20
CA VAL A 238 -8.36 -4.66 -16.08
C VAL A 238 -8.07 -5.98 -16.80
N GLY A 239 -8.45 -7.11 -16.20
CA GLY A 239 -8.37 -8.42 -16.83
C GLY A 239 -9.74 -9.05 -17.03
N MET A 240 -9.92 -9.82 -18.11
CA MET A 240 -11.14 -10.57 -18.42
C MET A 240 -10.80 -12.01 -18.83
N GLY A 241 -11.68 -12.97 -18.52
CA GLY A 241 -11.42 -14.42 -18.60
C GLY A 241 -11.05 -15.02 -17.24
N ASP A 242 -10.72 -16.32 -17.14
CA ASP A 242 -10.06 -16.86 -15.95
C ASP A 242 -8.53 -16.91 -16.18
N ILE A 243 -7.75 -16.49 -15.19
CA ILE A 243 -6.28 -16.68 -15.22
C ILE A 243 -5.92 -18.19 -15.33
N LYS A 244 -6.85 -19.10 -14.97
CA LYS A 244 -6.74 -20.55 -15.22
C LYS A 244 -6.76 -20.95 -16.69
N ASP A 245 -7.14 -20.08 -17.61
CA ASP A 245 -7.21 -20.43 -19.03
C ASP A 245 -5.84 -20.27 -19.70
N LEU A 246 -4.98 -19.36 -19.18
CA LEU A 246 -3.59 -19.20 -19.61
C LEU A 246 -2.82 -20.53 -19.65
N PRO A 247 -1.98 -20.80 -20.67
CA PRO A 247 -1.32 -22.10 -20.86
C PRO A 247 -0.54 -22.64 -19.67
N GLN A 248 -0.54 -23.98 -19.54
CA GLN A 248 0.11 -24.71 -18.44
C GLN A 248 1.60 -24.36 -18.25
N LYS A 249 2.30 -23.86 -19.29
CA LYS A 249 3.68 -23.34 -19.22
C LYS A 249 3.87 -22.22 -18.18
N TYR A 250 2.81 -21.48 -17.83
CA TYR A 250 2.84 -20.39 -16.85
C TYR A 250 2.30 -20.76 -15.47
N ARG A 251 1.66 -21.92 -15.32
CA ARG A 251 1.01 -22.31 -14.05
C ARG A 251 2.03 -22.90 -13.06
N SER A 252 1.68 -22.91 -11.78
CA SER A 252 2.40 -23.65 -10.74
C SER A 252 2.25 -25.16 -10.96
N LYS A 253 3.28 -25.95 -10.68
CA LYS A 253 3.25 -27.40 -10.85
C LYS A 253 2.47 -28.06 -9.70
N LYS A 254 1.93 -29.24 -9.99
CA LYS A 254 1.29 -30.09 -9.00
C LYS A 254 2.27 -30.43 -7.85
N GLY A 255 1.85 -30.20 -6.62
CA GLY A 255 2.65 -30.34 -5.40
C GLY A 255 3.46 -29.10 -4.97
N GLU A 256 3.41 -27.98 -5.70
CA GLU A 256 3.98 -26.71 -5.25
C GLU A 256 3.05 -26.06 -4.20
N LEU A 257 3.60 -25.26 -3.27
CA LEU A 257 2.85 -24.64 -2.15
C LEU A 257 1.61 -23.85 -2.59
N ASN A 258 1.67 -23.29 -3.80
CA ASN A 258 0.64 -22.46 -4.41
C ASN A 258 -0.12 -23.20 -5.54
N GLU A 259 -0.17 -24.54 -5.56
CA GLU A 259 -0.93 -25.29 -6.58
C GLU A 259 -2.37 -24.77 -6.68
N GLY A 260 -2.73 -24.25 -7.87
CA GLY A 260 -4.04 -23.63 -8.13
C GLY A 260 -4.20 -22.16 -7.72
N LEU A 261 -3.26 -21.59 -6.95
CA LEU A 261 -3.27 -20.19 -6.53
C LEU A 261 -2.46 -19.30 -7.50
N MET A 262 -3.05 -18.94 -8.63
CA MET A 262 -2.38 -18.05 -9.59
C MET A 262 -2.51 -16.58 -9.21
N GLN A 263 -1.38 -15.98 -8.86
CA GLN A 263 -1.23 -14.55 -8.62
C GLN A 263 -0.53 -13.89 -9.82
N MET A 264 -1.05 -12.75 -10.25
CA MET A 264 -0.53 -11.98 -11.39
C MET A 264 -0.07 -10.61 -10.92
N ASP A 265 1.09 -10.19 -11.43
CA ASP A 265 1.68 -8.89 -11.19
C ASP A 265 2.61 -8.50 -12.36
N PHE A 266 3.19 -7.30 -12.31
CA PHE A 266 3.84 -6.65 -13.44
C PHE A 266 5.20 -6.10 -13.04
N ASP A 267 6.23 -6.38 -13.84
CA ASP A 267 7.50 -5.69 -13.77
C ASP A 267 7.40 -4.45 -14.67
N ILE A 268 7.62 -3.26 -14.13
CA ILE A 268 7.57 -1.99 -14.87
C ILE A 268 8.99 -1.44 -15.03
N LEU A 269 9.39 -1.15 -16.28
CA LEU A 269 10.75 -0.75 -16.65
C LEU A 269 10.78 0.52 -17.50
N ASP A 270 11.84 1.32 -17.37
CA ASP A 270 12.11 2.47 -18.25
C ASP A 270 12.78 2.04 -19.58
N GLU A 271 13.07 3.02 -20.45
CA GLU A 271 13.72 2.76 -21.74
C GLU A 271 15.15 2.17 -21.66
N LYS A 272 15.75 2.13 -20.47
CA LYS A 272 17.09 1.56 -20.20
C LYS A 272 16.99 0.19 -19.51
N GLY A 273 15.78 -0.29 -19.24
CA GLY A 273 15.55 -1.53 -18.51
C GLY A 273 15.70 -1.40 -16.99
N TYR A 274 15.74 -0.18 -16.44
CA TYR A 274 15.69 -0.03 -14.98
C TYR A 274 14.26 -0.25 -14.49
N LYS A 275 14.11 -1.21 -13.59
CA LYS A 275 12.83 -1.57 -12.97
C LYS A 275 12.52 -0.71 -11.74
N VAL A 276 11.27 -0.25 -11.64
CA VAL A 276 10.71 0.30 -10.40
C VAL A 276 10.19 -0.83 -9.50
N LYS A 277 10.33 -0.68 -8.17
CA LYS A 277 9.84 -1.66 -7.19
C LYS A 277 8.36 -1.47 -6.94
N GLY A 278 7.59 -2.55 -6.82
CA GLY A 278 6.23 -2.47 -6.32
C GLY A 278 6.18 -2.07 -4.84
N SER A 279 5.08 -1.45 -4.41
CA SER A 279 4.92 -0.91 -3.04
C SER A 279 4.34 -1.92 -2.06
N PHE A 280 4.05 -3.15 -2.51
CA PHE A 280 3.55 -4.26 -1.72
C PHE A 280 4.66 -5.28 -1.41
N LEU A 281 4.38 -6.21 -0.51
CA LEU A 281 5.34 -7.22 -0.04
C LEU A 281 6.10 -7.88 -1.21
N PHE A 282 7.40 -8.06 -1.04
CA PHE A 282 8.30 -8.68 -2.04
C PHE A 282 8.46 -7.89 -3.36
N ASP A 283 8.45 -6.55 -3.27
CA ASP A 283 8.49 -5.61 -4.41
C ASP A 283 7.33 -5.81 -5.42
N LEU A 284 6.18 -6.34 -4.97
CA LEU A 284 4.99 -6.57 -5.79
C LEU A 284 4.12 -5.31 -5.94
N GLY A 285 3.39 -5.18 -7.05
CA GLY A 285 2.62 -3.96 -7.34
C GLY A 285 1.42 -3.69 -6.42
N GLY A 286 0.80 -4.74 -5.87
CA GLY A 286 -0.40 -4.61 -5.03
C GLY A 286 -1.14 -5.93 -4.85
N ALA A 287 -2.35 -5.86 -4.29
CA ALA A 287 -3.29 -6.98 -4.24
C ALA A 287 -4.35 -6.82 -5.34
N LYS A 288 -4.61 -7.88 -6.11
CA LYS A 288 -5.68 -7.89 -7.12
C LYS A 288 -7.07 -7.98 -6.47
N ALA A 289 -8.04 -7.26 -7.01
CA ALA A 289 -9.45 -7.56 -6.79
C ALA A 289 -9.98 -8.42 -7.95
N GLN A 290 -10.92 -9.33 -7.65
CA GLN A 290 -11.58 -10.16 -8.64
C GLN A 290 -13.08 -10.22 -8.33
N LYS A 291 -13.93 -10.01 -9.35
CA LYS A 291 -15.37 -10.21 -9.26
C LYS A 291 -15.90 -10.68 -10.61
N GLU A 292 -16.72 -11.75 -10.62
CA GLU A 292 -17.46 -12.20 -11.82
C GLU A 292 -16.59 -12.39 -13.09
N GLY A 293 -15.37 -12.91 -12.93
CA GLY A 293 -14.43 -13.11 -14.06
C GLY A 293 -13.69 -11.84 -14.53
N VAL A 294 -13.90 -10.71 -13.86
CA VAL A 294 -13.15 -9.47 -14.08
C VAL A 294 -12.11 -9.29 -12.98
N TYR A 295 -10.86 -9.05 -13.38
CA TYR A 295 -9.74 -8.71 -12.51
C TYR A 295 -9.47 -7.20 -12.55
N GLN A 296 -9.09 -6.65 -11.40
CA GLN A 296 -8.85 -5.23 -11.19
C GLN A 296 -7.49 -5.07 -10.51
N PHE A 297 -6.51 -4.56 -11.26
CA PHE A 297 -5.12 -4.39 -10.83
C PHE A 297 -4.82 -2.88 -10.65
N ASN A 298 -5.04 -2.38 -9.43
CA ASN A 298 -4.79 -1.00 -9.02
C ASN A 298 -3.43 -0.92 -8.29
N TYR A 299 -2.34 -1.01 -9.04
CA TYR A 299 -1.02 -1.27 -8.47
C TYR A 299 -0.15 -0.01 -8.39
N VAL A 300 0.70 0.06 -7.37
CA VAL A 300 1.52 1.22 -7.02
C VAL A 300 2.99 0.80 -6.92
N TYR A 301 3.86 1.53 -7.59
CA TYR A 301 5.29 1.31 -7.65
C TYR A 301 6.05 2.57 -7.22
N SER A 302 7.32 2.40 -6.83
CA SER A 302 8.24 3.49 -6.58
C SER A 302 8.33 4.44 -7.78
N PRO A 303 8.56 5.75 -7.57
CA PRO A 303 8.79 6.69 -8.67
C PRO A 303 10.05 6.31 -9.46
N PHE A 304 10.07 6.64 -10.75
CA PHE A 304 11.30 6.60 -11.54
C PHE A 304 12.27 7.70 -11.07
N LYS A 305 13.58 7.47 -11.24
CA LYS A 305 14.62 8.49 -10.95
C LYS A 305 14.48 9.77 -11.80
N SER A 306 13.85 9.64 -12.96
CA SER A 306 13.48 10.71 -13.89
C SER A 306 12.31 10.22 -14.72
N THR A 307 11.40 11.11 -15.17
CA THR A 307 10.30 10.72 -16.07
C THR A 307 10.86 10.01 -17.32
N PRO A 308 10.52 8.74 -17.57
CA PRO A 308 11.03 8.00 -18.72
C PRO A 308 10.34 8.47 -20.01
N LYS A 309 10.94 8.19 -21.17
CA LYS A 309 10.30 8.46 -22.48
C LYS A 309 9.36 7.34 -22.89
N THR A 310 9.68 6.13 -22.48
CA THR A 310 8.92 4.91 -22.77
C THR A 310 8.93 4.03 -21.54
N ILE A 311 7.79 3.43 -21.23
CA ILE A 311 7.66 2.40 -20.20
C ILE A 311 7.32 1.07 -20.85
N THR A 312 7.98 0.02 -20.39
CA THR A 312 7.61 -1.36 -20.68
C THR A 312 6.95 -1.98 -19.44
N ILE A 313 5.80 -2.63 -19.63
CA ILE A 313 5.09 -3.37 -18.57
C ILE A 313 5.09 -4.85 -18.95
N LYS A 314 5.65 -5.70 -18.08
CA LYS A 314 5.79 -7.14 -18.30
C LYS A 314 4.90 -7.91 -17.32
N PRO A 315 3.73 -8.41 -17.72
CA PRO A 315 2.92 -9.29 -16.89
C PRO A 315 3.65 -10.59 -16.59
N TYR A 316 3.48 -11.10 -15.38
CA TYR A 316 3.94 -12.42 -14.97
C TYR A 316 2.94 -13.08 -14.02
N LEU A 317 2.87 -14.41 -14.06
CA LEU A 317 2.41 -15.18 -12.91
C LEU A 317 3.58 -15.39 -11.95
N PHE A 318 3.31 -15.46 -10.65
CA PHE A 318 4.35 -15.67 -9.66
C PHE A 318 4.00 -16.66 -8.56
N ASP A 319 5.06 -17.28 -8.04
CA ASP A 319 5.07 -18.13 -6.87
C ASP A 319 6.02 -17.55 -5.82
N ILE A 320 5.60 -17.46 -4.56
CA ILE A 320 6.50 -17.09 -3.45
C ILE A 320 7.22 -18.37 -3.01
N SER A 321 8.50 -18.52 -3.39
CA SER A 321 9.27 -19.76 -3.17
C SER A 321 10.12 -19.75 -1.90
N ASP A 322 10.45 -18.57 -1.37
CA ASP A 322 11.00 -18.43 -0.01
C ASP A 322 10.44 -17.18 0.67
N PRO A 323 9.31 -17.28 1.41
CA PRO A 323 8.73 -16.16 2.15
C PRO A 323 9.64 -15.57 3.24
N LYS A 324 10.70 -16.29 3.67
CA LYS A 324 11.66 -15.78 4.67
C LYS A 324 12.74 -14.92 4.03
N LYS A 325 13.05 -15.16 2.75
CA LYS A 325 14.01 -14.36 1.96
C LYS A 325 13.33 -13.40 0.98
N GLY A 326 12.00 -13.37 0.95
CA GLY A 326 11.22 -12.61 -0.02
C GLY A 326 11.45 -13.04 -1.47
N LYS A 327 11.80 -14.31 -1.72
CA LYS A 327 12.07 -14.80 -3.06
C LYS A 327 10.76 -15.10 -3.78
N VAL A 328 10.60 -14.46 -4.93
CA VAL A 328 9.46 -14.64 -5.85
C VAL A 328 9.99 -15.21 -7.17
N ASP A 329 9.50 -16.37 -7.57
CA ASP A 329 9.80 -16.97 -8.87
C ASP A 329 8.74 -16.51 -9.88
N LYS A 330 9.17 -15.83 -10.95
CA LYS A 330 8.31 -15.13 -11.93
C LYS A 330 8.28 -15.88 -13.26
N LYS A 331 7.07 -16.07 -13.79
CA LYS A 331 6.78 -16.68 -15.11
C LYS A 331 6.15 -15.60 -15.99
N TYR A 332 6.99 -14.89 -16.75
CA TYR A 332 6.55 -13.79 -17.64
C TYR A 332 5.68 -14.29 -18.79
N ILE A 333 4.75 -13.45 -19.23
CA ILE A 333 3.85 -13.68 -20.37
C ILE A 333 4.16 -12.62 -21.45
N PRO A 334 5.15 -12.84 -22.35
CA PRO A 334 5.55 -11.85 -23.36
C PRO A 334 4.43 -11.46 -24.32
N GLU A 335 3.47 -12.35 -24.57
CA GLU A 335 2.31 -12.14 -25.43
C GLU A 335 1.41 -11.00 -24.92
N LEU A 336 1.47 -10.70 -23.61
CA LEU A 336 0.73 -9.63 -22.93
C LEU A 336 1.62 -8.41 -22.57
N GLU A 337 2.84 -8.30 -23.12
CA GLU A 337 3.74 -7.17 -22.83
C GLU A 337 3.26 -5.86 -23.47
N TYR A 338 3.33 -4.77 -22.69
CA TYR A 338 3.02 -3.40 -23.15
C TYR A 338 4.29 -2.58 -23.31
N LYS A 339 4.26 -1.67 -24.31
CA LYS A 339 5.25 -0.61 -24.48
C LYS A 339 4.52 0.70 -24.74
N VAL A 340 4.66 1.67 -23.85
CA VAL A 340 3.88 2.91 -23.81
C VAL A 340 4.83 4.09 -23.88
N SER A 341 4.58 5.04 -24.80
CA SER A 341 5.32 6.30 -24.81
C SER A 341 4.67 7.31 -23.85
N LEU A 342 5.50 8.07 -23.13
CA LEU A 342 5.07 9.21 -22.31
C LEU A 342 5.28 10.56 -23.03
N SER A 343 5.62 10.52 -24.32
CA SER A 343 5.88 11.72 -25.12
C SER A 343 4.56 12.40 -25.47
N ASN A 344 4.27 13.54 -24.81
CA ASN A 344 3.12 14.45 -24.99
C ASN A 344 1.97 13.96 -25.90
N SER A 345 0.89 13.53 -25.25
CA SER A 345 -0.48 13.76 -25.76
C SER A 345 -0.86 15.23 -25.56
#